data_AF-M7YF50-F1
#
_entry.id   AF-M7YF50-F1
#
_cell.length_a   1.000
_cell.length_b   1.000
_cell.length_c   1.000
_cell.angle_alpha   90.00
_cell.angle_beta   90.00
_cell.angle_gamma   90.00
#
_symmetry.space_group_name_H-M   'P 1'
#
loop_
_entity.id
_entity.type
_entity.pdbx_description
1 polymer ?
#
loop_
_entity_poly.entity_id
_entity_poly.type
_entity_poly.pdbx_seq_one_letter_code
_entity_poly.pdbx_strand_id
1 'polypeptide(L)'
;MSGSAFNAFKSRVPVAWSPKLYITLVRGLPGTRKLHRRTLEAMRLRRCHRTVEHRTTPSLLGMLTQVKRLVVVETEEMYNARKQADEQRRALRPPLVVSHAPTPKPAAAPEGAGQPEECGGGADVRQDAKKSRSPPC
;
A
#
# COMPACT_ATOMS: atom_id res chain seq x y z
N MET A 1 -3.45 14.50 8.60
CA MET A 1 -2.22 14.76 7.83
C MET A 1 -2.02 13.60 6.87
N SER A 2 -1.99 13.85 5.55
CA SER A 2 -1.90 12.78 4.54
C SER A 2 -0.66 11.91 4.79
N GLY A 3 -0.89 10.63 5.08
CA GLY A 3 0.16 9.64 5.31
C GLY A 3 0.83 9.28 4.00
N SER A 4 1.95 9.93 3.68
CA SER A 4 2.80 9.53 2.55
C SER A 4 3.20 8.06 2.71
N ALA A 5 2.99 7.25 1.67
CA ALA A 5 3.36 5.83 1.65
C ALA A 5 4.84 5.60 2.03
N PHE A 6 5.72 6.56 1.70
CA PHE A 6 7.12 6.52 2.08
C PHE A 6 7.35 6.70 3.58
N ASN A 7 6.57 7.56 4.25
CA ASN A 7 6.65 7.73 5.70
C ASN A 7 6.13 6.49 6.44
N ALA A 8 5.07 5.86 5.94
CA ALA A 8 4.57 4.59 6.47
C ALA A 8 5.57 3.43 6.27
N PHE A 9 6.35 3.46 5.19
CA PHE A 9 7.45 2.52 4.98
C PHE A 9 8.57 2.75 6.01
N LYS A 10 8.98 4.01 6.22
CA LYS A 10 10.02 4.36 7.20
C LYS A 10 9.69 3.97 8.64
N SER A 11 8.42 3.97 9.03
CA SER A 11 8.02 3.57 10.38
C SER A 11 8.07 2.06 10.61
N ARG A 12 8.10 1.25 9.55
CA ARG A 12 8.09 -0.22 9.62
C ARG A 12 9.49 -0.83 9.59
N VAL A 13 10.47 -0.13 9.04
CA VAL A 13 11.84 -0.64 8.84
C VAL A 13 12.76 -0.07 9.92
N PRO A 14 13.65 -0.87 10.52
CA PRO A 14 14.63 -0.37 11.49
C PRO A 14 15.60 0.63 10.81
N VAL A 15 15.77 1.80 11.41
CA VAL A 15 16.76 2.79 10.98
C VAL A 15 18.07 2.49 11.69
N ALA A 16 18.85 1.59 11.11
CA ALA A 16 20.21 1.30 11.56
C ALA A 16 21.24 2.12 10.76
N TRP A 17 22.39 2.39 11.38
CA TRP A 17 23.52 2.98 10.65
C TRP A 17 24.12 1.94 9.69
N SER A 18 24.36 2.35 8.44
CA SER A 18 24.88 1.46 7.39
C SER A 18 26.13 2.07 6.75
N PRO A 19 27.11 1.24 6.34
CA PRO A 19 28.30 1.70 5.63
C PRO A 19 28.01 2.15 4.19
N LYS A 20 26.84 1.77 3.65
CA LYS A 20 26.39 2.08 2.29
C LYS A 20 25.05 2.81 2.33
N LEU A 21 24.89 3.77 1.43
CA LEU A 21 23.66 4.52 1.21
C LEU A 21 23.21 4.37 -0.24
N TYR A 22 21.91 4.18 -0.41
CA TYR A 22 21.25 4.15 -1.70
C TYR A 22 20.56 5.49 -1.92
N ILE A 23 21.01 6.20 -2.95
CA ILE A 23 20.61 7.58 -3.20
C ILE A 23 19.81 7.62 -4.49
N THR A 24 18.61 8.19 -4.43
CA THR A 24 17.68 8.23 -5.57
C THR A 24 17.29 9.66 -5.89
N LEU A 25 17.45 10.07 -7.15
CA LEU A 25 17.00 11.39 -7.60
C LEU A 25 15.50 11.31 -7.91
N VAL A 26 14.64 11.90 -7.09
CA VAL A 26 13.18 11.80 -7.26
C VAL A 26 12.63 12.98 -8.05
N ARG A 27 13.19 14.17 -7.86
CA ARG A 27 12.77 15.39 -8.57
C ARG A 27 13.72 15.71 -9.73
N GLY A 28 13.17 16.34 -10.77
CA GLY A 28 13.95 16.75 -11.93
C GLY A 28 14.98 17.85 -11.65
N LEU A 29 15.94 17.96 -12.57
CA LEU A 29 16.97 19.00 -12.60
C LEU A 29 16.54 20.39 -13.13
N PRO A 30 15.51 20.57 -14.00
CA PRO A 30 15.23 21.89 -14.55
C PRO A 30 14.79 22.86 -13.43
N GLY A 31 15.22 24.12 -13.53
CA GLY A 31 14.92 25.15 -12.52
C GLY A 31 15.73 25.04 -11.22
N THR A 32 16.68 24.10 -11.10
CA THR A 32 17.55 23.98 -9.92
C THR A 32 18.79 24.88 -10.03
N ARG A 33 19.33 25.29 -8.87
CA ARG A 33 20.56 26.09 -8.80
C ARG A 33 21.74 25.35 -9.45
N LYS A 34 22.61 26.09 -10.15
CA LYS A 34 23.83 25.54 -10.80
C LYS A 34 24.70 24.73 -9.83
N LEU A 35 24.80 25.19 -8.57
CA LEU A 35 25.51 24.51 -7.50
C LEU A 35 24.97 23.09 -7.23
N HIS A 36 23.64 22.93 -7.11
CA HIS A 36 23.01 21.63 -6.88
C HIS A 36 23.18 20.70 -8.08
N ARG A 37 23.12 21.25 -9.30
CA ARG A 37 23.39 20.48 -10.52
C ARG A 37 24.80 19.89 -10.51
N ARG A 38 25.81 20.69 -10.17
CA ARG A 38 27.21 20.22 -10.03
C ARG A 38 27.35 19.14 -8.96
N THR A 39 26.71 19.30 -7.79
CA THR A 39 26.74 18.29 -6.73
C THR A 39 26.09 16.97 -7.18
N LEU A 40 24.96 17.03 -7.89
CA LEU A 40 24.30 15.84 -8.43
C LEU A 40 25.09 15.18 -9.56
N GLU A 41 25.75 15.97 -10.41
CA GLU A 41 26.65 15.50 -11.46
C GLU A 41 27.86 14.77 -10.85
N ALA A 42 28.45 15.30 -9.77
CA ALA A 42 29.54 14.66 -9.03
C ALA A 42 29.13 13.30 -8.43
N MET A 43 27.90 13.20 -7.91
CA MET A 43 27.32 11.94 -7.42
C MET A 43 26.81 11.01 -8.53
N ARG A 44 26.97 11.38 -9.81
CA ARG A 44 26.52 10.65 -11.01
C ARG A 44 24.99 10.54 -11.18
N LEU A 45 24.23 11.42 -10.54
CA LEU A 45 22.76 11.50 -10.63
C LEU A 45 22.33 12.48 -11.74
N ARG A 46 22.44 12.05 -13.01
CA ARG A 46 22.09 12.86 -14.19
C ARG A 46 20.63 12.71 -14.67
N ARG A 47 19.99 11.58 -14.36
CA ARG A 47 18.61 11.26 -14.79
C ARG A 47 17.73 11.01 -13.57
N CYS A 48 16.46 11.41 -13.67
CA CYS A 48 15.46 11.15 -12.63
C CYS A 48 15.27 9.64 -12.42
N HIS A 49 14.88 9.26 -11.20
CA HIS A 49 14.64 7.89 -10.74
C HIS A 49 15.84 6.94 -10.88
N ARG A 50 17.04 7.48 -11.12
CA ARG A 50 18.27 6.71 -11.05
C ARG A 50 18.68 6.53 -9.59
N THR A 51 18.96 5.28 -9.22
CA THR A 51 19.50 4.90 -7.92
C THR A 51 21.00 4.66 -8.04
N VAL A 52 21.81 5.29 -7.19
CA VAL A 52 23.27 5.08 -7.15
C VAL A 52 23.69 4.73 -5.72
N GLU A 53 24.51 3.69 -5.61
CA GLU A 53 25.13 3.25 -4.36
C GLU A 53 26.36 4.12 -4.06
N HIS A 54 26.49 4.56 -2.81
CA HIS A 54 27.68 5.25 -2.33
C HIS A 54 28.04 4.79 -0.91
N ARG A 55 29.33 4.88 -0.55
CA ARG A 55 29.79 4.65 0.82
C ARG A 55 29.46 5.86 1.71
N THR A 56 29.09 5.58 2.95
CA THR A 56 28.80 6.60 3.96
C THR A 56 30.10 7.31 4.36
N THR A 57 30.28 8.53 3.89
CA THR A 57 31.40 9.42 4.24
C THR A 57 30.86 10.77 4.71
N PRO A 58 31.54 11.47 5.63
CA PRO A 58 31.08 12.77 6.10
C PRO A 58 30.95 13.80 4.95
N SER A 59 31.84 13.76 3.96
CA SER A 59 31.76 14.59 2.76
C SER A 59 30.48 14.34 1.95
N LEU A 60 30.07 13.08 1.83
CA LEU A 60 28.83 12.72 1.15
C LEU A 60 27.59 13.16 1.92
N LEU A 61 27.60 13.08 3.25
CA LEU A 61 26.50 13.59 4.09
C LEU A 61 26.36 15.12 3.95
N GLY A 62 27.47 15.85 3.84
CA GLY A 62 27.48 17.28 3.53
C GLY A 62 26.82 17.59 2.18
N MET A 63 27.22 16.86 1.12
CA MET A 63 26.60 16.98 -0.21
C MET A 63 25.10 16.66 -0.18
N LEU A 64 24.69 15.61 0.51
CA LEU A 64 23.28 15.22 0.65
C LEU A 64 22.44 16.28 1.35
N THR A 65 22.97 16.90 2.41
CA THR A 65 22.28 17.97 3.15
C THR A 65 21.95 19.14 2.24
N GLN A 66 22.84 19.46 1.31
CA GLN A 66 22.67 20.51 0.32
C GLN A 66 21.55 20.20 -0.69
N VAL A 67 21.44 18.95 -1.14
CA VAL A 67 20.46 18.52 -2.17
C VAL A 67 19.24 17.77 -1.61
N LYS A 68 19.00 17.84 -0.29
CA LYS A 68 17.97 17.07 0.43
C LYS A 68 16.54 17.16 -0.12
N ARG A 69 16.22 18.23 -0.86
CA ARG A 69 14.88 18.44 -1.45
C ARG A 69 14.66 17.66 -2.75
N LEU A 70 15.75 17.28 -3.43
CA LEU A 70 15.70 16.62 -4.75
C LEU A 70 15.80 15.11 -4.64
N VAL A 71 16.42 14.64 -3.55
CA VAL A 71 16.93 13.29 -3.39
C VAL A 71 16.19 12.60 -2.25
N VAL A 72 15.93 11.31 -2.43
CA VAL A 72 15.51 10.41 -1.35
C VAL A 72 16.68 9.47 -1.05
N VAL A 73 17.02 9.40 0.24
CA VAL A 73 18.11 8.57 0.75
C VAL A 73 17.52 7.38 1.48
N GLU A 74 18.02 6.21 1.17
CA GLU A 74 17.68 4.94 1.79
C GLU A 74 18.94 4.32 2.40
N THR A 75 18.81 3.75 3.59
CA THR A 75 19.84 2.87 4.15
C THR A 75 19.81 1.52 3.40
N GLU A 76 20.83 0.72 3.62
CA GLU A 76 20.93 -0.61 3.01
C GLU A 76 19.74 -1.50 3.36
N GLU A 77 19.37 -1.57 4.64
CA GLU A 77 18.22 -2.33 5.13
C GLU A 77 16.89 -1.84 4.51
N MET A 78 16.72 -0.52 4.39
CA MET A 78 15.54 0.05 3.74
C MET A 78 15.48 -0.31 2.25
N TYR A 79 16.60 -0.27 1.53
CA TYR A 79 16.63 -0.63 0.13
C TYR A 79 16.24 -2.10 -0.07
N ASN A 80 16.78 -2.99 0.76
CA ASN A 80 16.50 -4.43 0.74
C ASN A 80 15.03 -4.72 1.07
N ALA A 81 14.48 -4.11 2.12
CA ALA A 81 13.08 -4.28 2.51
C ALA A 81 12.12 -3.80 1.41
N ARG A 82 12.43 -2.69 0.73
CA ARG A 82 11.64 -2.22 -0.42
C ARG A 82 11.71 -3.22 -1.58
N LYS A 83 12.89 -3.75 -1.89
CA LYS A 83 13.07 -4.75 -2.96
C LYS A 83 12.31 -6.04 -2.66
N GLN A 84 12.36 -6.54 -1.44
CA GLN A 84 11.59 -7.70 -1.01
C GLN A 84 10.08 -7.45 -1.10
N ALA A 85 9.59 -6.27 -0.70
CA ALA A 85 8.18 -5.92 -0.84
C ALA A 85 7.74 -5.83 -2.32
N ASP A 86 8.60 -5.29 -3.19
CA ASP A 86 8.36 -5.27 -4.64
C ASP A 86 8.31 -6.69 -5.22
N GLU A 87 9.20 -7.58 -4.79
CA GLU A 87 9.22 -9.00 -5.17
C GLU A 87 7.96 -9.71 -4.69
N GLN A 88 7.56 -9.55 -3.43
CA GLN A 88 6.32 -10.11 -2.88
C GLN A 88 5.09 -9.59 -3.61
N ARG A 89 5.07 -8.31 -4.00
CA ARG A 89 3.98 -7.73 -4.78
C ARG A 89 3.94 -8.27 -6.21
N ARG A 90 5.10 -8.53 -6.81
CA ARG A 90 5.25 -9.11 -8.16
C ARG A 90 5.06 -10.62 -8.18
N ALA A 91 5.23 -11.29 -7.04
CA ALA A 91 4.98 -12.71 -6.91
C ALA A 91 3.54 -13.04 -7.33
N LEU A 92 3.37 -14.22 -7.92
CA LEU A 92 2.08 -14.69 -8.41
C LEU A 92 1.08 -14.72 -7.25
N ARG A 93 -0.01 -13.97 -7.39
CA ARG A 93 -1.12 -14.02 -6.42
C ARG A 93 -1.90 -15.31 -6.65
N PRO A 94 -2.39 -15.97 -5.59
CA PRO A 94 -3.21 -17.16 -5.75
C PRO A 94 -4.44 -16.82 -6.61
N PRO A 95 -4.88 -17.76 -7.46
CA PRO A 95 -6.05 -17.54 -8.31
C PRO A 95 -7.28 -17.27 -7.44
N LEU A 96 -8.07 -16.29 -7.85
CA LEU A 96 -9.32 -15.96 -7.17
C LEU A 96 -10.42 -16.84 -7.74
N VAL A 97 -10.91 -17.80 -6.95
CA VAL A 97 -12.03 -18.65 -7.32
C VAL A 97 -13.33 -17.92 -6.97
N VAL A 98 -14.08 -17.47 -7.98
CA VAL A 98 -15.42 -16.87 -7.79
C VAL A 98 -16.48 -17.92 -8.10
N SER A 99 -17.12 -18.46 -7.06
CA SER A 99 -18.30 -19.33 -7.20
C SER A 99 -19.56 -18.47 -7.18
N HIS A 100 -20.17 -18.22 -8.33
CA HIS A 100 -21.47 -17.57 -8.42
C HIS A 100 -22.56 -18.64 -8.27
N ALA A 101 -23.42 -18.46 -7.26
CA ALA A 101 -24.66 -19.22 -7.19
C ALA A 101 -25.53 -18.86 -8.42
N PRO A 102 -26.17 -19.84 -9.08
CA PRO A 102 -27.13 -19.52 -10.12
C PRO A 102 -28.20 -18.61 -9.52
N THR A 103 -28.46 -17.48 -10.16
CA THR A 103 -29.55 -16.59 -9.76
C THR A 103 -30.84 -17.42 -9.73
N PRO A 104 -31.66 -17.35 -8.67
CA PRO A 104 -32.95 -18.02 -8.67
C PRO A 104 -33.76 -17.49 -9.86
N LYS A 105 -34.05 -18.36 -10.83
CA LYS A 105 -34.85 -18.04 -12.00
C LYS A 105 -36.21 -17.51 -11.52
N PRO A 106 -36.59 -16.25 -11.80
CA PRO A 106 -37.90 -15.74 -11.43
C PRO A 106 -38.91 -16.21 -12.48
N ALA A 107 -39.36 -17.47 -12.41
CA ALA A 107 -40.61 -17.94 -13.02
C ALA A 107 -40.74 -19.47 -12.89
N ALA A 108 -41.47 -19.88 -11.85
CA ALA A 108 -42.48 -20.91 -11.97
C ALA A 108 -43.59 -20.52 -10.98
N ALA A 109 -44.49 -19.64 -11.45
CA ALA A 109 -45.77 -19.44 -10.77
C ALA A 109 -46.57 -20.76 -10.90
N PRO A 110 -47.08 -21.34 -9.79
CA PRO A 110 -48.06 -22.40 -9.89
C PRO A 110 -49.44 -21.77 -10.14
N GLU A 111 -49.96 -21.93 -11.36
CA GLU A 111 -51.40 -21.83 -11.59
C GLU A 111 -52.09 -23.05 -10.97
N GLY A 112 -53.06 -22.77 -10.09
CA GLY A 112 -54.28 -23.56 -9.94
C GLY A 112 -54.22 -24.89 -9.19
N ALA A 113 -54.55 -24.86 -7.90
CA ALA A 113 -55.42 -25.85 -7.27
C ALA A 113 -56.05 -25.22 -6.02
N GLY A 114 -57.39 -25.18 -5.98
CA GLY A 114 -58.16 -24.57 -4.91
C GLY A 114 -58.55 -25.52 -3.76
N GLN A 115 -58.83 -24.87 -2.62
CA GLN A 115 -59.72 -25.21 -1.50
C GLN A 115 -59.28 -26.29 -0.47
N PRO A 116 -59.83 -26.29 0.77
CA PRO A 116 -60.36 -25.20 1.61
C PRO A 116 -59.76 -25.20 3.04
N GLU A 117 -60.30 -24.32 3.88
CA GLU A 117 -59.95 -24.02 5.27
C GLU A 117 -59.93 -25.20 6.24
N GLU A 118 -58.95 -25.20 7.16
CA GLU A 118 -59.15 -25.69 8.53
C GLU A 118 -58.57 -24.69 9.53
N CYS A 119 -59.47 -24.10 10.31
CA CYS A 119 -59.16 -23.35 11.52
C CYS A 119 -58.67 -24.31 12.62
N GLY A 120 -57.51 -24.05 13.21
CA GLY A 120 -57.05 -24.77 14.41
C GLY A 120 -55.87 -24.06 15.07
N GLY A 121 -56.16 -23.25 16.10
CA GLY A 121 -55.19 -22.42 16.80
C GLY A 121 -54.18 -23.17 17.68
N GLY A 122 -53.13 -22.46 18.10
CA GLY A 122 -52.18 -22.98 19.08
C GLY A 122 -50.97 -22.09 19.32
N ALA A 123 -51.14 -21.13 20.23
CA ALA A 123 -50.19 -20.55 21.19
C ALA A 123 -48.70 -20.33 20.83
N ASP A 124 -48.29 -19.06 21.02
CA ASP A 124 -47.20 -18.63 21.90
C ASP A 124 -45.82 -19.32 21.79
N VAL A 125 -44.80 -18.56 21.37
CA VAL A 125 -43.71 -18.15 22.27
C VAL A 125 -42.96 -16.97 21.62
N ARG A 126 -43.10 -15.81 22.26
CA ARG A 126 -42.12 -14.73 22.22
C ARG A 126 -40.89 -15.17 22.98
N GLN A 127 -39.69 -15.06 22.40
CA GLN A 127 -38.54 -14.49 23.12
C GLN A 127 -37.66 -13.66 22.19
N ASP A 128 -37.78 -12.36 22.38
CA ASP A 128 -36.78 -11.33 22.10
C ASP A 128 -35.38 -11.70 22.60
N ALA A 129 -34.37 -11.53 21.75
CA ALA A 129 -33.01 -11.22 22.20
C ALA A 129 -32.34 -10.22 21.25
N LYS A 130 -32.58 -8.94 21.57
CA LYS A 130 -31.69 -7.77 21.47
C LYS A 130 -30.27 -8.05 20.94
N LYS A 131 -29.86 -7.38 19.85
CA LYS A 131 -29.12 -6.08 19.85
C LYS A 131 -27.71 -6.25 20.45
N SER A 132 -26.63 -6.19 19.66
CA SER A 132 -26.13 -4.94 19.09
C SER A 132 -25.12 -5.17 17.96
N ARG A 133 -25.40 -4.55 16.81
CA ARG A 133 -24.36 -4.11 15.86
C ARG A 133 -23.81 -2.79 16.38
N SER A 134 -22.50 -2.64 16.42
CA SER A 134 -21.82 -1.34 16.49
C SER A 134 -20.87 -1.22 15.29
N PRO A 135 -21.08 -0.26 14.38
CA PRO A 135 -20.05 0.14 13.41
C PRO A 135 -19.09 1.19 14.02
N PRO A 136 -17.82 1.22 13.60
CA PRO A 136 -16.82 2.18 14.11
C PRO A 136 -16.91 3.55 13.45
N CYS A 137 -16.59 4.60 14.23
CA CYS A 137 -16.10 5.89 13.72
C CYS A 137 -14.67 5.76 13.17
#